data_AF-A0A949V4F4-F1
#
_entry.id   AF-A0A949V4F4-F1
#
_cell.length_a   1.000
_cell.length_b   1.000
_cell.length_c   1.000
_cell.angle_alpha   90.00
_cell.angle_beta   90.00
_cell.angle_gamma   90.00
#
_symmetry.space_group_name_H-M   'P 1'
#
loop_
_entity.id
_entity.type
_entity.pdbx_description
1 polymer ?
#
loop_
_entity_poly.entity_id
_entity_poly.type
_entity_poly.pdbx_seq_one_letter_code
_entity_poly.pdbx_strand_id
1 'polypeptide(L)' 'MANADTKSDSPTSTTRRYTVGYIRNSRTFTPFPSITLKGNWMKRLGFVTGQKIEVLAEPGQLIVRLAAEG' A
#
# COMPACT_ATOMS: atom_id res chain seq x y z
N MET A 1 38.02 -17.00 -9.81
CA MET A 1 36.75 -16.44 -10.30
C MET A 1 35.66 -16.98 -9.41
N ALA A 2 35.12 -16.19 -8.49
CA ALA A 2 34.11 -16.66 -7.54
C ALA A 2 33.15 -15.53 -7.16
N ASN A 3 31.87 -15.84 -7.38
CA ASN A 3 30.65 -15.32 -6.77
C ASN A 3 30.29 -13.85 -7.03
N ALA A 4 29.44 -13.66 -8.04
CA ALA A 4 28.55 -12.52 -8.08
C ALA A 4 27.55 -12.68 -6.93
N ASP A 5 27.76 -11.95 -5.85
CA ASP A 5 26.78 -11.72 -4.79
C ASP A 5 25.59 -10.93 -5.37
N THR A 6 24.64 -11.66 -5.95
CA THR A 6 23.31 -11.14 -6.25
C THR A 6 22.62 -10.84 -4.93
N LYS A 7 22.78 -9.62 -4.41
CA LYS A 7 21.91 -9.10 -3.35
C LYS A 7 20.48 -9.15 -3.86
N SER A 8 19.75 -10.17 -3.44
CA SER A 8 18.30 -10.19 -3.51
C SER A 8 17.82 -9.01 -2.68
N ASP A 9 17.50 -7.90 -3.35
CA ASP A 9 16.80 -6.74 -2.77
C ASP A 9 15.36 -7.19 -2.49
N SER A 10 15.22 -8.11 -1.54
CA SER A 10 13.93 -8.54 -1.05
C SER A 10 13.31 -7.34 -0.36
N PRO A 11 12.09 -6.90 -0.73
CA PRO A 11 11.49 -5.72 -0.13
C PRO A 11 11.43 -5.92 1.38
N THR A 12 12.22 -5.14 2.12
CA THR A 12 12.31 -5.27 3.57
C THR A 12 10.94 -4.91 4.16
N SER A 13 10.20 -5.92 4.62
CA SER A 13 8.88 -5.77 5.25
C SER A 13 8.98 -4.80 6.42
N THR A 14 8.63 -3.54 6.16
CA THR A 14 8.70 -2.46 7.14
C THR A 14 7.30 -2.19 7.65
N THR A 15 7.03 -2.51 8.92
CA THR A 15 5.75 -2.17 9.56
C THR A 15 5.65 -0.65 9.72
N ARG A 16 4.60 -0.06 9.15
CA ARG A 16 4.29 1.37 9.28
C ARG A 16 2.99 1.53 10.05
N ARG A 17 2.98 2.39 11.07
CA ARG A 17 1.76 2.71 11.85
C ARG A 17 1.11 3.96 11.26
N TYR A 18 -0.19 3.87 11.03
CA TYR A 18 -1.02 4.97 10.57
C TYR A 18 -2.24 5.11 11.48
N THR A 19 -2.77 6.32 11.58
CA THR A 19 -4.01 6.61 12.28
C THR A 19 -5.10 6.86 11.26
N VAL A 20 -6.29 6.29 11.49
CA VAL A 20 -7.48 6.58 10.69
C VAL A 20 -7.86 8.04 10.92
N GLY A 21 -7.90 8.82 9.84
CA GLY A 21 -8.42 10.17 9.86
C GLY A 21 -9.85 10.21 9.33
N TYR A 22 -10.51 11.36 9.45
CA TYR A 22 -11.75 11.64 8.73
C TYR A 22 -11.47 12.64 7.63
N ILE A 23 -11.88 12.32 6.40
CA ILE A 23 -11.86 13.29 5.30
C ILE A 23 -13.24 13.92 5.22
N ARG A 24 -13.26 15.26 5.21
CA ARG A 24 -14.46 16.05 4.98
C ARG A 24 -14.62 16.21 3.47
N ASN A 25 -15.65 15.60 2.90
CA ASN A 25 -16.03 15.91 1.53
C ASN A 25 -16.69 17.31 1.53
N SER A 26 -16.10 18.27 0.80
CA SER A 26 -16.60 19.65 0.76
C SER A 26 -17.98 19.79 0.10
N ARG A 27 -18.42 18.79 -0.67
CA ARG A 27 -19.73 18.81 -1.34
C ARG A 27 -20.86 18.22 -0.50
N THR A 28 -20.59 17.15 0.23
CA THR A 28 -21.62 16.44 1.01
C THR A 28 -21.55 16.73 2.50
N PHE A 29 -20.48 17.39 2.97
CA PHE A 29 -20.20 17.67 4.38
C PHE A 29 -20.14 16.45 5.30
N THR A 30 -20.41 15.25 4.80
CA THR A 30 -20.31 14.00 5.54
C THR A 30 -18.84 13.61 5.74
N PRO A 31 -18.40 13.42 6.99
CA PRO A 31 -17.07 12.90 7.28
C PRO A 31 -17.04 11.40 7.03
N PHE A 32 -16.04 10.92 6.30
CA PHE A 32 -15.81 9.48 6.11
C PHE A 32 -14.44 9.07 6.65
N PRO A 33 -14.32 7.89 7.28
CA PRO A 33 -13.03 7.38 7.72
C PRO A 33 -12.13 7.13 6.51
N SER A 34 -10.86 7.51 6.64
CA SER A 34 -9.87 7.35 5.59
C SER A 34 -8.49 7.07 6.16
N ILE A 35 -7.74 6.26 5.43
CA ILE A 35 -6.32 6.00 5.67
C ILE A 35 -5.58 6.44 4.41
N THR A 36 -4.56 7.27 4.58
CA THR A 36 -3.72 7.72 3.48
C THR A 36 -2.36 7.02 3.55
N LEU A 37 -2.11 6.12 2.60
CA LEU A 37 -0.81 5.49 2.38
C LEU A 37 -0.07 6.31 1.31
N LYS A 38 1.06 6.93 1.66
CA LYS A 38 1.86 7.77 0.74
C LYS A 38 3.36 7.56 0.96
N GLY A 39 4.13 7.76 -0.11
CA GLY A 39 5.60 7.84 -0.07
C GLY A 39 6.30 6.81 -0.95
N ASN A 40 7.60 7.02 -1.17
CA ASN A 40 8.44 6.19 -2.06
C ASN A 40 8.53 4.71 -1.65
N TRP A 41 8.17 4.38 -0.41
CA TRP A 41 8.12 2.99 0.06
C TRP A 41 7.05 2.17 -0.69
N MET A 42 5.94 2.78 -1.09
CA MET A 42 4.92 2.10 -1.91
C MET A 42 5.48 1.68 -3.27
N LYS A 43 6.22 2.58 -3.92
CA LYS A 43 6.91 2.28 -5.20
C LYS A 43 7.89 1.11 -5.05
N ARG A 44 8.63 1.05 -3.93
CA ARG A 44 9.55 -0.07 -3.64
C ARG A 44 8.82 -1.40 -3.42
N LEU A 45 7.58 -1.38 -2.93
CA LEU A 45 6.73 -2.56 -2.80
C LEU A 45 6.00 -2.92 -4.10
N GLY A 46 6.30 -2.23 -5.21
CA GLY A 46 5.66 -2.46 -6.48
C GLY A 46 4.31 -1.75 -6.65
N PHE A 47 3.84 -0.93 -5.71
CA PHE A 47 2.64 -0.11 -5.91
C PHE A 47 2.98 1.15 -6.71
N VAL A 48 2.94 1.05 -8.04
CA VAL A 48 3.12 2.18 -8.96
C VAL A 48 1.82 2.56 -9.67
N THR A 49 1.75 3.82 -10.12
CA THR A 49 0.59 4.37 -10.83
C THR A 49 0.21 3.52 -12.05
N GLY A 50 -1.10 3.34 -12.26
CA GLY A 50 -1.64 2.59 -13.39
C GLY A 50 -1.84 1.10 -13.13
N GLN A 51 -1.27 0.54 -12.05
CA GLN A 51 -1.52 -0.85 -11.68
C GLN A 51 -2.85 -1.03 -10.97
N LYS A 52 -3.49 -2.16 -11.28
CA LYS A 52 -4.66 -2.64 -10.54
C LYS A 52 -4.21 -3.21 -9.20
N ILE A 53 -4.98 -2.92 -8.16
CA ILE A 53 -4.78 -3.46 -6.82
C ILE A 53 -6.05 -4.17 -6.36
N GLU A 54 -5.88 -5.18 -5.54
CA GLU A 54 -6.96 -5.82 -4.80
C GLU A 54 -6.89 -5.42 -3.33
N VAL A 55 -8.05 -5.16 -2.74
CA VAL A 55 -8.18 -4.91 -1.30
C VAL A 55 -9.13 -5.95 -0.74
N LEU A 56 -8.59 -6.87 0.06
CA LEU A 56 -9.39 -7.79 0.86
C LEU A 56 -9.74 -7.09 2.18
N ALA A 57 -11.03 -6.97 2.47
CA ALA A 57 -11.53 -6.32 3.67
C ALA A 57 -12.20 -7.33 4.61
N GLU A 58 -11.70 -7.39 5.84
CA GLU A 58 -12.20 -8.23 6.92
C GLU A 58 -12.40 -7.37 8.18
N PRO A 59 -13.22 -7.79 9.15
CA PRO A 59 -13.35 -7.07 10.41
C PRO A 59 -11.99 -6.84 11.09
N GLY A 60 -11.58 -5.58 11.19
CA GLY A 60 -10.31 -5.18 11.80
C GLY A 60 -9.06 -5.29 10.90
N GLN A 61 -9.20 -5.72 9.64
CA GLN A 61 -8.06 -5.96 8.75
C GLN A 61 -8.34 -5.55 7.29
N LEU A 62 -7.33 -4.93 6.66
CA LEU A 62 -7.30 -4.64 5.23
C LEU A 62 -6.00 -5.21 4.66
N ILE A 63 -6.09 -6.14 3.71
CA ILE A 63 -4.94 -6.65 2.96
C ILE A 63 -4.95 -6.00 1.59
N VAL A 64 -3.91 -5.22 1.27
CA VAL A 64 -3.74 -4.58 -0.04
C VAL A 64 -2.65 -5.33 -0.79
N ARG A 65 -2.97 -5.84 -1.99
CA ARG A 65 -2.03 -6.56 -2.86
C ARG A 65 -2.14 -6.07 -4.31
N LEU A 66 -1.11 -6.32 -5.11
CA LEU A 66 -1.20 -6.13 -6.56
C LEU A 66 -2.20 -7.13 -7.13
N ALA A 67 -3.09 -6.68 -8.00
CA ALA A 67 -3.99 -7.57 -8.71
C ALA A 67 -3.18 -8.38 -9.72
N ALA A 68 -3.42 -9.68 -9.81
CA ALA A 68 -2.93 -10.46 -10.93
C ALA A 68 -3.57 -9.91 -12.22
N GLU A 69 -2.76 -9.67 -13.27
CA GLU A 69 -3.30 -9.38 -14.59
C GLU A 69 -4.09 -10.60 -15.05
N GLY A 70 -5.40 -10.43 -15.23
CA GLY A 70 -6.26 -11.38 -15.93
C GLY A 70 -6.35 -11.05 -17.42
#